data_AF-A0AAU5JY45-F1
#
_entry.id   AF-A0AAU5JY45-F1
#
_cell.length_a   1.000
_cell.length_b   1.000
_cell.length_c   1.000
_cell.angle_alpha   90.00
_cell.angle_beta   90.00
_cell.angle_gamma   90.00
#
_symmetry.space_group_name_H-M   'P 1'
#
loop_
_entity.id
_entity.type
_entity.pdbx_description
1 polymer ?
#
loop_
_entity_poly.entity_id
_entity_poly.type
_entity_poly.pdbx_seq_one_letter_code
_entity_poly.pdbx_strand_id
1 'polypeptide(L)' 'MTKEDFIHLVRDELDLPLSVDDLSSDFDHVVSWDSMHMLRLVAAVERETGSRVPVGRLLADRSLAAIYERVSAA' A
#
# COMPACT_ATOMS: atom_id res chain seq x y z
N MET A 1 -7.53 7.96 5.59
CA MET A 1 -6.57 7.55 6.64
C MET A 1 -5.35 8.48 6.63
N THR A 2 -4.60 8.57 7.73
CA THR A 2 -3.34 9.34 7.74
C THR A 2 -2.18 8.53 7.14
N LYS A 3 -1.05 9.19 6.82
CA LYS A 3 0.15 8.50 6.29
C LYS A 3 0.74 7.53 7.31
N GLU A 4 0.67 7.87 8.59
CA GLU A 4 1.13 7.02 9.70
C GLU A 4 0.26 5.76 9.81
N ASP A 5 -1.08 5.90 9.77
CA ASP A 5 -2.00 4.75 9.78
C ASP A 5 -1.72 3.79 8.62
N PHE A 6 -1.46 4.34 7.42
CA PHE A 6 -1.14 3.54 6.25
C PHE A 6 0.16 2.74 6.41
N ILE A 7 1.21 3.36 6.96
CA ILE A 7 2.49 2.67 7.23
C ILE A 7 2.28 1.53 8.22
N HIS A 8 1.53 1.78 9.29
CA HIS A 8 1.21 0.75 10.28
C HIS A 8 0.44 -0.41 9.65
N LEU A 9 -0.61 -0.11 8.86
CA LEU A 9 -1.37 -1.12 8.12
C LEU A 9 -0.48 -1.97 7.21
N VAL A 10 0.39 -1.33 6.41
CA VAL A 10 1.26 -2.03 5.47
C VAL A 10 2.25 -2.94 6.22
N ARG A 11 2.84 -2.48 7.34
CA ARG A 11 3.74 -3.29 8.17
C ARG A 11 3.03 -4.49 8.77
N ASP A 12 1.86 -4.26 9.38
CA ASP A 12 1.14 -5.29 10.13
C ASP A 12 0.51 -6.34 9.20
N GLU A 13 0.01 -5.93 8.03
CA GLU A 13 -0.69 -6.83 7.11
C GLU A 13 0.24 -7.56 6.12
N LEU A 14 1.37 -6.93 5.78
CA LEU A 14 2.30 -7.52 4.81
C LEU A 14 3.49 -8.22 5.47
N ASP A 15 3.67 -8.07 6.79
CA ASP A 15 4.82 -8.58 7.55
C ASP A 15 6.16 -8.12 6.92
N LEU A 16 6.14 -6.92 6.33
CA LEU A 16 7.30 -6.33 5.67
C LEU A 16 8.00 -5.34 6.61
N PRO A 17 9.33 -5.42 6.77
CA PRO A 17 10.10 -4.53 7.61
C PRO A 17 10.33 -3.17 6.92
N LEU A 18 9.24 -2.49 6.53
CA LEU A 18 9.29 -1.24 5.79
C LEU A 18 9.64 -0.08 6.71
N SER A 19 10.56 0.78 6.31
CA SER A 19 10.80 2.10 6.90
C SER A 19 9.93 3.17 6.21
N VAL A 20 9.90 4.39 6.75
CA VAL A 20 9.19 5.52 6.13
C VAL A 20 9.80 5.86 4.77
N ASP A 21 11.12 5.68 4.63
CA ASP A 21 11.86 6.00 3.41
C ASP A 21 11.50 5.03 2.26
N ASP A 22 11.15 3.79 2.60
CA ASP A 22 10.75 2.75 1.62
C ASP A 22 9.42 3.06 0.92
N LEU A 23 8.61 3.98 1.46
CA LEU A 23 7.37 4.39 0.80
C LEU A 23 7.60 5.04 -0.57
N SER A 24 8.75 5.69 -0.71
CA SER A 24 9.13 6.44 -1.91
C SER A 24 9.87 5.55 -2.92
N SER A 25 10.30 4.36 -2.49
CA SER A 25 11.01 3.40 -3.32
C SER A 25 10.07 2.82 -4.38
N ASP A 26 10.62 2.58 -5.57
CA ASP A 26 9.94 1.74 -6.56
C ASP A 26 9.81 0.31 -5.99
N PHE A 27 8.69 -0.36 -6.25
CA PHE A 27 8.45 -1.74 -5.86
C PHE A 27 9.54 -2.68 -6.36
N ASP A 28 10.16 -2.39 -7.50
CA ASP A 28 11.31 -3.16 -8.02
C ASP A 28 12.54 -3.10 -7.09
N HIS A 29 12.64 -2.07 -6.24
CA HIS A 29 13.69 -1.90 -5.24
C HIS A 29 13.27 -2.34 -3.84
N VAL A 30 11.98 -2.59 -3.61
CA VAL A 30 11.48 -3.19 -2.37
C VAL A 30 11.70 -4.69 -2.45
N VAL A 31 12.82 -5.13 -1.87
CA VAL A 31 13.18 -6.55 -1.73
C VAL A 31 11.99 -7.29 -1.13
N SER A 32 11.26 -8.08 -1.95
CA SER A 32 10.07 -8.91 -1.66
C SER A 32 8.69 -8.41 -2.11
N TRP A 33 8.55 -7.27 -2.79
CA TRP A 33 7.23 -6.87 -3.29
C TRP A 33 6.74 -7.79 -4.42
N ASP A 34 5.52 -8.32 -4.30
CA ASP A 34 4.84 -9.09 -5.34
C ASP A 34 3.35 -8.72 -5.49
N SER A 35 2.67 -9.28 -6.50
CA SER A 35 1.24 -9.02 -6.73
C SER A 35 0.33 -9.49 -5.58
N MET A 36 0.75 -10.46 -4.77
CA MET A 36 -0.01 -10.90 -3.60
C MET A 36 0.07 -9.87 -2.47
N HIS A 37 1.23 -9.25 -2.25
CA HIS A 37 1.37 -8.13 -1.31
C HIS A 37 0.45 -6.98 -1.70
N MET A 38 0.36 -6.67 -2.98
CA MET A 38 -0.55 -5.63 -3.47
C MET A 38 -2.03 -5.99 -3.23
N LEU A 39 -2.47 -7.21 -3.53
CA LEU A 39 -3.85 -7.63 -3.28
C LEU A 39 -4.20 -7.64 -1.78
N ARG A 40 -3.27 -8.08 -0.93
CA ARG A 40 -3.43 -8.02 0.53
C ARG A 40 -3.57 -6.59 1.01
N LEU A 41 -2.72 -5.68 0.52
CA LEU A 41 -2.81 -4.27 0.85
C LEU A 41 -4.16 -3.68 0.44
N VAL A 42 -4.65 -3.99 -0.75
CA VAL A 42 -5.99 -3.52 -1.18
C VAL A 42 -7.06 -4.02 -0.22
N ALA A 43 -7.09 -5.32 0.09
CA ALA A 43 -8.08 -5.88 1.00
C ALA A 43 -8.03 -5.24 2.39
N ALA A 44 -6.82 -4.99 2.91
CA ALA A 44 -6.61 -4.33 4.19
C ALA A 44 -7.13 -2.88 4.19
N VAL A 45 -6.83 -2.13 3.13
CA VAL A 45 -7.31 -0.75 2.95
C VAL A 45 -8.84 -0.70 2.84
N GLU A 46 -9.44 -1.58 2.06
CA GLU A 46 -10.91 -1.65 1.92
C GLU A 46 -11.57 -1.98 3.26
N ARG A 47 -10.97 -2.87 4.06
CA ARG A 47 -11.45 -3.23 5.39
C ARG A 47 -11.38 -2.05 6.36
N GLU A 48 -10.28 -1.29 6.33
CA GLU A 48 -10.06 -0.15 7.24
C GLU A 48 -10.93 1.06 6.87
N THR A 49 -11.08 1.33 5.58
CA THR A 49 -11.81 2.52 5.07
C THR A 49 -13.29 2.26 4.81
N GLY A 50 -13.73 0.99 4.78
CA GLY A 50 -15.07 0.59 4.36
C GLY A 50 -15.39 0.91 2.90
N SER A 51 -14.42 1.37 2.12
CA SER A 51 -14.59 1.86 0.75
C SER A 51 -13.87 0.94 -0.23
N ARG A 52 -14.51 0.62 -1.36
CA ARG A 52 -13.87 -0.18 -2.40
C ARG A 52 -12.78 0.61 -3.10
N VAL A 53 -11.65 -0.05 -3.32
CA VAL A 53 -10.52 0.53 -4.04
C VAL A 53 -10.43 -0.11 -5.43
N PRO A 54 -10.36 0.68 -6.52
CA PRO A 54 -10.24 0.12 -7.87
C PRO A 54 -8.86 -0.51 -8.09
N VAL A 55 -8.75 -1.80 -7.74
CA VAL A 55 -7.54 -2.64 -7.81
C VAL A 55 -6.77 -2.45 -9.12
N GLY A 56 -7.46 -2.43 -10.26
CA GLY A 56 -6.83 -2.29 -11.57
C GLY A 56 -6.03 -0.99 -11.76
N ARG A 57 -6.40 0.10 -11.06
CA ARG A 57 -5.63 1.35 -11.08
C ARG A 57 -4.43 1.30 -10.14
N LEU A 58 -4.54 0.58 -9.02
CA LEU A 58 -3.44 0.39 -8.08
C LEU A 58 -2.36 -0.54 -8.61
N LEU A 59 -2.75 -1.55 -9.40
CA LEU A 59 -1.80 -2.46 -10.08
C LEU A 59 -0.86 -1.73 -11.05
N ALA A 60 -1.23 -0.52 -11.50
CA ALA A 60 -0.38 0.32 -12.33
C ALA A 60 0.61 1.19 -11.53
N ASP A 61 0.43 1.28 -10.21
CA ASP A 61 1.33 2.06 -9.35
C ASP A 61 2.61 1.28 -9.06
N ARG A 62 3.71 2.04 -8.93
CA ARG A 62 5.05 1.50 -8.72
C ARG A 62 5.62 1.79 -7.34
N SER A 63 4.87 2.43 -6.45
CA SER A 63 5.35 2.72 -5.09
C SER A 63 4.20 2.79 -4.08
N LEU A 64 4.51 2.56 -2.81
CA LEU A 64 3.55 2.70 -1.70
C LEU A 64 3.05 4.14 -1.56
N ALA A 65 3.88 5.14 -1.88
CA ALA A 65 3.48 6.55 -1.87
C ALA A 65 2.37 6.84 -2.90
N ALA A 66 2.49 6.32 -4.13
CA ALA A 66 1.46 6.50 -5.16
C ALA A 66 0.13 5.84 -4.75
N ILE A 67 0.19 4.66 -4.12
CA ILE A 67 -0.99 3.99 -3.55
C ILE A 67 -1.61 4.86 -2.45
N TYR A 68 -0.80 5.37 -1.52
CA TYR A 68 -1.26 6.22 -0.43
C TYR A 68 -1.98 7.47 -0.96
N GLU A 69 -1.43 8.15 -1.97
CA GLU A 69 -2.07 9.33 -2.57
C GLU A 69 -3.45 9.00 -3.14
N ARG A 70 -3.61 7.85 -3.81
CA ARG A 70 -4.91 7.45 -4.37
C ARG A 70 -5.93 7.11 -3.30
N VAL A 71 -5.49 6.45 -2.22
CA VAL A 71 -6.38 6.02 -1.14
C VAL A 71 -6.73 7.18 -0.19
N SER A 72 -5.83 8.15 -0.03
CA SER A 72 -6.07 9.34 0.80
C SER A 72 -6.88 10.43 0.09
N ALA A 73 -6.90 10.43 -1.25
CA ALA A 73 -7.70 11.34 -2.07
C ALA A 73 -9.14 10.83 -2.36
N ALA A 74 -9.46 9.60 -1.96
CA ALA A 74 -10.79 8.98 -2.10
C ALA A 74 -11.63 9.18 -0.84
#